data_AF-M7MRU9-F1
#
_entry.id   AF-M7MRU9-F1
#
_cell.length_a   1.000
_cell.length_b   1.000
_cell.length_c   1.000
_cell.angle_alpha   90.00
_cell.angle_beta   90.00
_cell.angle_gamma   90.00
#
_symmetry.space_group_name_H-M   'P 1'
#
loop_
_entity.id
_entity.type
_entity.pdbx_description
1 polymer ?
#
loop_
_entity_poly.entity_id
_entity_poly.type
_entity_poly.pdbx_seq_one_letter_code
_entity_poly.pdbx_strand_id
1 'polypeptide(L)' 'MITAVLAGLLLVAGVVTLIVGPSAASSFGWFAYAPLSDEVFAPGMHFLTTAQILGWTFIACAACATAFWAGLAVARRRS' A
#
# COMPACT_ATOMS: atom_id res chain seq x y z
N MET A 1 13.49 6.30 -20.48
CA MET A 1 12.58 5.16 -20.75
C MET A 1 12.57 4.16 -19.61
N ILE A 2 13.70 3.54 -19.24
CA ILE A 2 13.78 2.51 -18.18
C ILE A 2 13.14 2.95 -16.85
N THR A 3 13.46 4.15 -16.39
CA THR A 3 12.91 4.76 -15.17
C THR A 3 11.40 4.98 -15.19
N ALA A 4 10.83 5.35 -16.34
CA ALA A 4 9.38 5.50 -16.48
C ALA A 4 8.69 4.13 -16.42
N VAL A 5 9.31 3.11 -17.01
CA VAL A 5 8.83 1.71 -16.92
C VAL A 5 8.89 1.22 -15.48
N LEU A 6 10.00 1.44 -14.77
CA LEU A 6 10.16 1.07 -13.36
C LEU A 6 9.14 1.76 -12.46
N ALA A 7 8.90 3.06 -12.66
CA ALA A 7 7.90 3.79 -11.89
C ALA A 7 6.48 3.26 -12.14
N GLY A 8 6.15 2.91 -13.39
CA GLY A 8 4.89 2.25 -13.73
C GLY A 8 4.73 0.90 -13.06
N LEU A 9 5.77 0.05 -13.11
CA LEU A 9 5.76 -1.26 -12.43
C LEU A 9 5.58 -1.13 -10.92
N LEU A 10 6.25 -0.15 -10.29
CA LEU A 10 6.15 0.09 -8.86
C LEU A 10 4.74 0.56 -8.45
N LEU A 11 4.12 1.41 -9.28
CA LEU A 11 2.74 1.85 -9.07
C LEU A 11 1.76 0.67 -9.18
N VAL A 12 1.91 -0.17 -10.21
CA VAL A 12 1.08 -1.38 -10.38
C VAL A 12 1.26 -2.33 -9.20
N ALA A 13 2.49 -2.59 -8.76
CA ALA A 13 2.77 -3.44 -7.61
C ALA A 13 2.12 -2.92 -6.31
N GLY A 14 2.16 -1.60 -6.08
CA GLY A 14 1.51 -0.96 -4.93
C GLY A 14 -0.01 -1.11 -4.96
N VAL A 15 -0.64 -0.84 -6.10
CA VAL A 15 -2.11 -0.99 -6.28
C VAL A 15 -2.54 -2.44 -6.09
N VAL A 16 -1.83 -3.39 -6.70
CA VAL A 16 -2.14 -4.83 -6.55
C VAL A 16 -2.03 -5.26 -5.10
N THR A 17 -0.99 -4.80 -4.38
CA THR A 17 -0.80 -5.12 -2.97
C THR A 17 -1.93 -4.57 -2.09
N LEU A 18 -2.47 -3.39 -2.41
CA LEU A 18 -3.62 -2.81 -1.70
C LEU A 18 -4.92 -3.58 -1.97
N ILE A 19 -5.14 -4.04 -3.20
CA ILE A 19 -6.37 -4.73 -3.59
C ILE A 19 -6.38 -6.18 -3.10
N VAL A 20 -5.26 -6.89 -3.27
CA VAL A 20 -5.14 -8.34 -2.99
C VAL A 20 -4.69 -8.61 -1.56
N GLY A 21 -4.12 -7.61 -0.89
CA GLY A 21 -3.70 -7.74 0.50
C GLY A 21 -4.84 -8.25 1.39
N PRO A 22 -4.56 -9.11 2.38
CA PRO A 22 -5.58 -9.70 3.22
C PRO A 22 -6.41 -8.59 3.86
N SER A 23 -7.66 -8.48 3.41
CA SER A 23 -8.69 -7.71 4.09
C SER A 23 -9.07 -8.53 5.31
N ALA A 24 -8.96 -7.92 6.49
CA ALA A 24 -9.40 -8.54 7.74
C ALA A 24 -10.94 -8.64 7.75
N ALA A 25 -11.49 -9.49 6.88
CA ALA A 25 -12.86 -9.94 6.99
C ALA A 25 -12.87 -10.95 8.15
N SER A 26 -13.07 -10.44 9.37
CA SER A 26 -13.30 -11.29 10.54
C SER A 26 -14.55 -12.14 10.28
N SER A 27 -14.36 -13.38 9.89
CA SER A 27 -15.42 -14.36 9.85
C SER A 27 -15.65 -14.86 11.28
N PHE A 28 -16.75 -14.43 11.89
CA PHE A 28 -17.21 -15.02 13.13
C PHE A 28 -17.69 -16.45 12.81
N GLY A 29 -17.02 -17.45 13.38
CA GLY A 29 -17.44 -18.86 13.24
C GLY A 29 -18.77 -19.10 13.96
N TRP A 30 -19.52 -20.12 13.54
CA TRP A 30 -20.85 -20.44 14.09
C TRP A 30 -20.84 -20.89 15.57
N PHE A 31 -19.65 -21.07 16.15
CA PHE A 31 -19.42 -21.25 17.58
C PHE A 31 -19.08 -19.91 18.23
N ALA A 32 -20.11 -19.11 18.50
CA ALA A 32 -19.99 -17.94 19.34
C ALA A 32 -19.84 -18.38 20.82
N TYR A 33 -18.64 -18.81 21.21
CA TYR A 33 -18.28 -18.75 22.63
C TYR A 33 -18.28 -17.28 23.02
N ALA A 34 -19.12 -16.92 24.00
CA ALA A 34 -19.06 -15.61 24.61
C ALA A 34 -17.62 -15.31 25.03
N PRO A 35 -17.04 -14.15 24.68
CA PRO A 35 -15.70 -13.82 25.13
C PRO A 35 -15.70 -13.83 26.67
N LEU A 36 -14.94 -14.73 27.30
CA LEU A 36 -14.84 -14.85 28.77
C LEU A 36 -13.96 -13.74 29.39
N SER A 37 -13.73 -12.66 28.65
CA SER A 37 -12.99 -11.49 29.10
C SER A 37 -13.54 -10.29 28.35
N ASP A 38 -14.03 -9.28 29.07
CA ASP A 38 -14.33 -7.93 28.55
C ASP A 38 -13.08 -7.23 27.96
N GLU A 39 -11.95 -7.93 27.91
CA GLU A 39 -10.75 -7.57 27.17
C GLU A 39 -11.02 -7.72 25.67
N VAL A 40 -11.22 -6.58 25.00
CA VAL A 40 -11.07 -6.50 23.55
C VAL A 40 -9.66 -6.98 23.23
N PHE A 41 -9.53 -8.17 22.63
CA PHE A 41 -8.27 -8.60 22.04
C PHE A 41 -7.83 -7.50 21.05
N ALA A 42 -6.88 -6.66 21.46
CA ALA A 42 -6.31 -5.59 20.66
C ALA A 42 -4.84 -5.91 20.32
N PRO A 43 -4.54 -7.03 19.62
CA PRO A 43 -3.18 -7.30 19.19
C PRO A 43 -2.79 -6.27 18.11
N GLY A 44 -2.05 -5.24 18.53
CA GLY A 44 -1.50 -4.21 17.67
C GLY A 44 -2.55 -3.25 17.11
N MET A 45 -2.73 -2.10 17.77
CA MET A 45 -3.44 -0.93 17.22
C MET A 45 -2.72 -0.38 15.97
N HIS A 46 -2.81 -1.10 14.86
CA HIS A 46 -2.34 -0.66 13.56
C HIS A 46 -3.58 -0.30 12.76
N PHE A 47 -3.89 0.99 12.66
CA PHE A 47 -4.96 1.51 11.80
C PHE A 47 -4.79 1.09 10.33
N LEU A 48 -3.56 0.76 9.92
CA LEU A 48 -3.22 0.22 8.62
C LEU A 48 -2.56 -1.16 8.77
N THR A 49 -3.01 -2.12 7.98
CA THR A 49 -2.34 -3.43 7.87
C THR A 49 -0.95 -3.29 7.26
N THR A 50 -0.05 -4.23 7.53
CA THR A 50 1.30 -4.25 6.91
C THR A 50 1.23 -4.18 5.38
N ALA A 51 0.25 -4.85 4.77
CA ALA A 51 0.00 -4.79 3.33
C ALA A 51 -0.37 -3.37 2.88
N GLN A 52 -1.19 -2.65 3.66
CA GLN A 52 -1.53 -1.26 3.38
C GLN A 52 -0.31 -0.34 3.48
N ILE A 53 0.53 -0.50 4.50
CA ILE A 53 1.77 0.29 4.67
C ILE A 53 2.69 0.09 3.46
N LEU A 54 2.91 -1.16 3.04
CA LEU A 54 3.75 -1.47 1.87
C LEU A 54 3.15 -0.93 0.57
N GLY A 55 1.83 -1.08 0.38
CA GLY A 55 1.12 -0.55 -0.78
C GLY A 55 1.27 0.97 -0.92
N TRP A 56 1.05 1.71 0.17
CA TRP A 56 1.24 3.17 0.19
C TRP A 56 2.70 3.57 -0.06
N THR A 57 3.66 2.84 0.49
CA THR A 57 5.09 3.10 0.29
C THR A 57 5.47 2.96 -1.18
N PHE A 58 5.04 1.90 -1.85
CA PHE A 58 5.31 1.72 -3.29
C PHE A 58 4.69 2.82 -4.15
N ILE A 59 3.46 3.23 -3.84
CA ILE A 59 2.80 4.34 -4.55
C ILE A 59 3.56 5.65 -4.36
N ALA A 60 4.00 5.96 -3.14
CA ALA A 60 4.78 7.16 -2.85
C ALA A 60 6.11 7.19 -3.62
N CYS A 61 6.85 6.07 -3.64
CA CYS A 61 8.08 5.95 -4.41
C CYS A 61 7.84 6.15 -5.91
N ALA A 62 6.77 5.57 -6.46
CA ALA A 62 6.41 5.76 -7.86
C ALA A 62 6.09 7.22 -8.19
N ALA A 63 5.33 7.91 -7.33
CA ALA A 63 5.03 9.32 -7.48
C ALA A 63 6.30 10.20 -7.49
N CYS A 64 7.22 9.99 -6.54
CA CYS A 64 8.48 10.72 -6.49
C CYS A 64 9.33 10.49 -7.75
N ALA A 65 9.44 9.24 -8.22
CA ALA A 65 10.20 8.91 -9.42
C ALA A 65 9.62 9.58 -10.68
N THR A 66 8.29 9.59 -10.83
CA THR A 66 7.62 10.25 -11.96
C THR A 66 7.76 11.77 -11.92
N ALA A 67 7.61 12.40 -10.75
CA ALA A 67 7.78 13.84 -10.57
C ALA A 67 9.21 14.30 -10.91
N PHE A 68 10.22 13.56 -10.44
CA PHE A 68 11.61 13.82 -10.79
C PHE A 68 11.86 13.71 -12.30
N TRP A 69 11.32 12.66 -12.93
CA TRP A 69 11.45 12.46 -14.37
C TRP A 69 10.76 13.55 -15.19
N ALA A 70 9.57 13.98 -14.78
CA ALA A 70 8.85 15.08 -15.41
C ALA A 70 9.66 16.38 -15.32
N GLY A 71 10.22 16.70 -14.15
CA GLY A 71 11.09 17.86 -13.96
C GLY A 71 12.34 17.83 -14.85
N LEU A 72 13.01 16.68 -14.92
CA LEU A 72 14.21 16.51 -15.76
C LEU A 72 13.89 16.62 -17.26
N ALA A 73 12.76 16.05 -17.70
CA ALA A 73 12.31 16.13 -19.09
C ALA A 73 11.95 17.56 -19.49
N VAL A 74 11.32 18.33 -18.61
CA VAL A 74 11.02 19.75 -18.84
C VAL A 74 12.31 20.58 -18.91
N ALA A 75 13.27 20.35 -18.01
CA ALA A 75 14.55 21.05 -18.03
C ALA A 75 15.32 20.82 -19.34
N ARG A 76 15.36 19.58 -19.84
CA ARG A 76 16.01 19.22 -21.11
C ARG A 76 15.36 19.82 -22.36
N ARG A 77 14.09 20.24 -22.29
CA ARG A 77 13.39 20.90 -23.40
C ARG A 77 13.58 22.42 -23.41
N ARG A 78 14.09 23.00 -22.32
CA ARG A 78 14.33 24.44 -22.15
C ARG A 78 15.81 24.83 -22.24
N SER A 79 16.70 23.84 -22.38
CA SER A 79 18.13 24.03 -22.67
C SER A 79 18.41 23.78 -24.14
#